data_AF-A0A0K2ZX14-F1
#
_entry.id   AF-A0A0K2ZX14-F1
#
_cell.length_a   1.000
_cell.length_b   1.000
_cell.length_c   1.000
_cell.angle_alpha   90.00
_cell.angle_beta   90.00
_cell.angle_gamma   90.00
#
_symmetry.space_group_name_H-M   'P 1'
#
loop_
_entity.id
_entity.type
_entity.pdbx_description
1 polymer ?
#
loop_
_entity_poly.entity_id
_entity_poly.type
_entity_poly.pdbx_seq_one_letter_code
_entity_poly.pdbx_strand_id
1 'polypeptide(L)'
;MSSRLALLLCCLCLFAGTLVFSGCARSEGAKPAAHGLPVKVDTTCRSDAECMVKDVGNCCGAMPACVNRDSPTDPHGVMAQCQASGRMSVCGSPAIGGCQCVAGQCSAKGVQADTLRDPQPAEPVR
;
A
#
# COMPACT_ATOMS: atom_id res chain seq x y z
N MET A 1 26.77 46.74 -44.43
CA MET A 1 26.29 45.38 -44.03
C MET A 1 26.39 45.12 -42.51
N SER A 2 26.83 46.09 -41.69
CA SER A 2 27.06 45.90 -40.24
C SER A 2 25.87 46.22 -39.31
N SER A 3 24.88 47.03 -39.74
CA SER A 3 23.70 47.32 -38.87
C SER A 3 22.64 46.22 -38.84
N ARG A 4 22.57 45.35 -39.87
CA ARG A 4 21.60 44.25 -39.90
C ARG A 4 22.03 43.07 -39.02
N LEU A 5 23.35 42.86 -38.86
CA LEU A 5 23.91 41.85 -37.98
C LEU A 5 23.72 42.22 -36.49
N ALA A 6 23.86 43.51 -36.15
CA ALA A 6 23.64 44.02 -34.80
C ALA A 6 22.17 43.95 -34.35
N LEU A 7 21.21 44.19 -35.26
CA LEU A 7 19.78 44.02 -34.96
C LEU A 7 19.39 42.55 -34.73
N LEU A 8 19.97 41.63 -35.51
CA LEU A 8 19.70 40.19 -35.38
C LEU A 8 20.22 39.60 -34.06
N LEU A 9 21.41 40.02 -33.61
CA LEU A 9 21.98 39.60 -32.33
C LEU A 9 21.22 40.14 -31.12
N CYS A 10 20.65 41.35 -31.21
CA CYS A 10 19.84 41.93 -30.13
C CYS A 10 18.48 41.21 -29.95
N CYS A 11 17.83 40.81 -31.05
CA CYS A 11 16.56 40.07 -30.99
C CYS A 11 16.70 38.65 -30.43
N LEU A 12 17.84 37.99 -30.66
CA LEU A 12 18.12 36.64 -30.14
C LEU A 12 18.30 36.62 -28.62
N CYS A 13 18.86 37.69 -28.03
CA CYS A 13 19.03 37.80 -26.58
C CYS A 13 17.72 38.10 -25.83
N LEU A 14 16.77 38.78 -26.47
CA LEU A 14 15.46 39.11 -25.89
C LEU A 14 14.51 37.89 -25.85
N PHE A 15 14.60 36.96 -26.80
CA PHE A 15 13.77 35.76 -26.82
C PHE A 15 14.22 34.67 -25.83
N ALA A 16 15.49 34.65 -25.42
CA ALA A 16 15.99 33.66 -24.47
C ALA A 16 15.65 33.99 -23.00
N GLY A 17 15.19 35.21 -22.70
CA GLY A 17 14.98 35.70 -21.34
C GLY A 17 13.56 35.57 -20.76
N THR A 18 12.57 35.13 -21.54
CA THR A 18 11.14 35.18 -21.13
C THR A 18 10.48 33.83 -20.84
N LEU A 19 11.24 32.71 -20.80
CA LEU A 19 10.69 31.39 -20.43
C LEU A 19 11.21 30.85 -19.10
N VAL A 20 11.86 31.70 -18.30
CA VAL A 20 12.16 31.43 -16.88
C VAL A 20 11.25 32.35 -16.07
N PHE A 21 10.10 31.84 -15.61
CA PHE A 21 9.19 32.33 -14.56
C PHE A 21 7.70 32.18 -14.96
N SER A 22 7.12 31.02 -14.68
CA SER A 22 5.77 30.87 -14.10
C SER A 22 5.27 29.45 -14.25
N GLY A 23 5.85 28.57 -13.44
CA GLY A 23 5.28 27.27 -13.15
C GLY A 23 5.11 27.11 -11.66
N CYS A 24 4.38 28.01 -11.00
CA CYS A 24 3.65 27.59 -9.79
C CYS A 24 2.63 26.58 -10.28
N ALA A 25 3.05 25.32 -10.40
CA ALA A 25 2.16 24.20 -10.53
C ALA A 25 1.22 24.29 -9.32
N ARG A 26 0.03 24.81 -9.57
CA ARG A 26 -1.09 24.72 -8.65
C ARG A 26 -1.28 23.22 -8.49
N SER A 27 -0.78 22.68 -7.38
CA SER A 27 -1.12 21.34 -6.95
C SER A 27 -2.63 21.35 -6.87
N GLU A 28 -3.26 20.79 -7.91
CA GLU A 28 -4.67 20.47 -7.90
C GLU A 28 -4.81 19.56 -6.71
N GLY A 29 -5.29 20.15 -5.61
CA GLY A 29 -5.51 19.44 -4.37
C GLY A 29 -6.32 18.21 -4.75
N ALA A 30 -5.68 17.05 -4.67
CA ALA A 30 -6.33 15.78 -4.93
C ALA A 30 -7.60 15.80 -4.09
N LYS A 31 -8.75 15.86 -4.77
CA LYS A 31 -10.06 15.82 -4.14
C LYS A 31 -9.98 14.68 -3.12
N PRO A 32 -10.20 14.92 -1.82
CA PRO A 32 -10.15 13.86 -0.83
C PRO A 32 -11.03 12.74 -1.35
N ALA A 33 -10.44 11.55 -1.55
CA ALA A 33 -11.19 10.39 -1.96
C ALA A 33 -12.37 10.31 -0.99
N ALA A 34 -13.59 10.44 -1.53
CA ALA A 34 -14.79 10.30 -0.75
C ALA A 34 -14.66 8.98 -0.01
N HIS A 35 -14.71 9.02 1.31
CA HIS A 35 -14.50 7.84 2.14
C HIS A 35 -15.68 6.93 1.88
N GLY A 36 -15.49 5.99 0.95
CA GLY A 36 -16.50 5.03 0.55
C GLY A 36 -16.89 4.17 1.75
N LEU A 37 -18.07 3.57 1.68
CA LEU A 37 -18.46 2.55 2.64
C LEU A 37 -17.36 1.48 2.73
N PRO A 38 -17.06 0.97 3.93
CA PRO A 38 -16.00 -0.02 4.11
C PRO A 38 -16.27 -1.23 3.22
N VAL A 39 -15.26 -1.61 2.44
CA VAL A 39 -15.31 -2.78 1.57
C VAL A 39 -15.51 -4.02 2.43
N LYS A 40 -16.55 -4.80 2.10
CA LYS A 40 -16.80 -6.07 2.77
C LYS A 40 -15.88 -7.14 2.20
N VAL A 41 -14.93 -7.58 3.01
CA VAL A 41 -14.10 -8.74 2.71
C VAL A 41 -14.95 -10.01 2.80
N ASP A 42 -14.81 -10.87 1.80
CA ASP A 42 -15.44 -12.18 1.71
C ASP A 42 -14.41 -13.28 1.98
N THR A 43 -14.72 -14.12 2.95
CA THR A 43 -13.91 -15.28 3.35
C THR A 43 -14.56 -16.58 2.94
N THR A 44 -15.72 -16.58 2.26
CA THR A 44 -16.39 -17.82 1.87
C THR A 44 -15.61 -18.59 0.81
N CYS A 45 -15.67 -19.92 0.86
CA CYS A 45 -15.02 -20.78 -0.13
C CYS A 45 -15.71 -22.15 -0.22
N ARG A 46 -15.48 -22.84 -1.34
CA ARG A 46 -15.81 -24.25 -1.53
C ARG A 46 -14.58 -25.16 -1.55
N SER A 47 -13.42 -24.61 -1.91
CA SER A 47 -12.16 -25.35 -1.98
C SER A 47 -10.97 -24.43 -1.75
N ASP A 48 -9.81 -25.00 -1.45
CA ASP A 48 -8.56 -24.27 -1.23
C ASP A 48 -8.18 -23.37 -2.43
N ALA A 49 -8.54 -23.76 -3.65
CA ALA A 49 -8.27 -22.99 -4.87
C ALA A 49 -9.05 -21.66 -4.97
N GLU A 50 -10.05 -21.47 -4.13
CA GLU A 50 -10.79 -20.21 -4.03
C GLU A 50 -10.17 -19.24 -3.02
N CYS A 51 -9.19 -19.68 -2.21
CA CYS A 51 -8.56 -18.84 -1.20
C CYS A 51 -7.20 -18.32 -1.67
N MET A 52 -6.97 -17.01 -1.52
CA MET A 52 -5.67 -16.39 -1.77
C MET A 52 -5.26 -15.47 -0.63
N VAL A 53 -3.94 -15.27 -0.48
CA VAL A 53 -3.43 -14.21 0.40
C VAL A 53 -3.65 -12.86 -0.29
N LYS A 54 -4.40 -11.97 0.35
CA LYS A 54 -4.60 -10.59 -0.08
C LYS A 54 -4.25 -9.66 1.07
N ASP A 55 -3.82 -8.44 0.75
CA ASP A 55 -3.73 -7.39 1.75
C ASP A 55 -5.12 -6.82 2.03
N VAL A 56 -5.64 -7.05 3.23
CA VAL A 56 -6.93 -6.49 3.68
C VAL A 56 -6.77 -5.14 4.37
N GLY A 57 -5.54 -4.74 4.69
CA GLY A 57 -5.20 -3.54 5.46
C GLY A 57 -5.59 -3.63 6.94
N ASN A 58 -4.88 -2.88 7.77
CA ASN A 58 -5.21 -2.60 9.15
C ASN A 58 -4.62 -1.24 9.55
N CYS A 59 -4.97 -0.71 10.72
CA CYS A 59 -4.43 0.56 11.24
C CYS A 59 -2.92 0.56 11.52
N CYS A 60 -2.24 -0.56 11.30
CA CYS A 60 -0.79 -0.67 11.45
C CYS A 60 -0.03 -0.89 10.13
N GLY A 61 -0.72 -0.85 8.98
CA GLY A 61 -0.13 -1.09 7.66
C GLY A 61 -0.70 -2.33 6.97
N ALA A 62 0.15 -2.96 6.16
CA ALA A 62 -0.21 -4.13 5.35
C ALA A 62 -0.57 -5.32 6.24
N MET A 63 -1.74 -5.89 5.98
CA MET A 63 -2.31 -7.00 6.72
C MET A 63 -2.63 -8.14 5.73
N PRO A 64 -1.65 -9.02 5.42
CA PRO A 64 -1.93 -10.19 4.60
C PRO A 64 -2.92 -11.11 5.32
N ALA A 65 -3.96 -11.54 4.62
CA ALA A 65 -4.98 -12.47 5.11
C ALA A 65 -5.45 -13.42 4.01
N CYS A 66 -5.88 -14.62 4.40
CA CYS A 66 -6.53 -15.57 3.50
C CYS A 66 -8.00 -15.21 3.32
N VAL A 67 -8.37 -14.84 2.11
CA VAL A 67 -9.73 -14.45 1.74
C VAL A 67 -10.10 -15.11 0.42
N ASN A 68 -11.37 -15.03 0.02
CA ASN A 68 -11.75 -15.49 -1.30
C ASN A 68 -10.97 -14.69 -2.36
N ARG A 69 -10.43 -15.34 -3.39
CA ARG A 69 -9.63 -14.70 -4.43
C ARG A 69 -10.41 -13.55 -5.11
N ASP A 70 -11.73 -13.72 -5.24
CA ASP A 70 -12.64 -12.78 -5.88
C ASP A 70 -13.16 -11.72 -4.87
N SER A 71 -12.83 -11.84 -3.58
CA SER A 71 -13.17 -10.85 -2.55
C SER A 71 -12.54 -9.49 -2.88
N PRO A 72 -13.29 -8.38 -2.79
CA PRO A 72 -12.67 -7.06 -2.82
C PRO A 72 -11.84 -6.81 -1.55
N THR A 73 -10.85 -5.93 -1.65
CA THR A 73 -10.01 -5.45 -0.54
C THR A 73 -9.71 -3.97 -0.76
N ASP A 74 -9.56 -3.19 0.31
CA ASP A 74 -9.21 -1.76 0.24
C ASP A 74 -8.25 -1.36 1.36
N PRO A 75 -6.98 -1.80 1.28
CA PRO A 75 -6.00 -1.47 2.32
C PRO A 75 -5.74 0.03 2.43
N HIS A 76 -5.86 0.78 1.33
CA HIS A 76 -5.69 2.23 1.34
C HIS A 76 -6.84 2.96 2.03
N GLY A 77 -8.09 2.55 1.80
CA GLY A 77 -9.25 3.09 2.50
C GLY A 77 -9.21 2.78 4.00
N VAL A 78 -8.80 1.57 4.38
CA VAL A 78 -8.58 1.22 5.80
C VAL A 78 -7.52 2.14 6.42
N MET A 79 -6.37 2.31 5.76
CA MET A 79 -5.31 3.20 6.24
C MET A 79 -5.79 4.65 6.38
N ALA A 80 -6.53 5.18 5.40
CA ALA A 80 -7.08 6.52 5.46
C ALA A 80 -8.06 6.69 6.62
N GLN A 81 -8.93 5.70 6.87
CA GLN A 81 -9.85 5.72 8.01
C GLN A 81 -9.11 5.68 9.35
N CYS A 82 -8.06 4.88 9.46
CA CYS A 82 -7.24 4.80 10.67
C CYS A 82 -6.49 6.10 10.95
N GLN A 83 -6.01 6.79 9.91
CA GLN A 83 -5.42 8.12 10.02
C GLN A 83 -6.46 9.15 10.47
N ALA A 84 -7.64 9.17 9.84
CA ALA A 84 -8.71 10.09 10.18
C ALA A 84 -9.25 9.90 11.60
N SER A 85 -9.20 8.67 12.13
CA SER A 85 -9.66 8.33 13.48
C SER A 85 -8.55 8.36 14.55
N GLY A 86 -7.31 8.69 14.18
CA GLY A 86 -6.18 8.72 15.13
C GLY A 86 -5.80 7.34 15.69
N ARG A 87 -6.16 6.25 15.00
CA ARG A 87 -5.96 4.86 15.44
C ARG A 87 -4.70 4.22 14.87
N MET A 88 -3.87 5.01 14.20
CA MET A 88 -2.62 4.53 13.61
C MET A 88 -1.68 3.97 14.68
N SER A 89 -1.09 2.81 14.41
CA SER A 89 -0.11 2.16 15.28
C SER A 89 0.93 1.40 14.46
N VAL A 90 1.80 0.64 15.12
CA VAL A 90 2.78 -0.24 14.48
C VAL A 90 2.58 -1.65 15.04
N CYS A 91 2.38 -2.61 14.15
CA CYS A 91 2.08 -3.99 14.50
C CYS A 91 2.90 -4.93 13.61
N GLY A 92 3.17 -6.13 14.12
CA GLY A 92 3.68 -7.21 13.27
C GLY A 92 2.54 -7.86 12.50
N SER A 93 2.83 -8.28 11.27
CA SER A 93 1.93 -9.12 10.48
C SER A 93 2.40 -10.57 10.57
N PRO A 94 1.49 -11.53 10.78
CA PRO A 94 1.85 -12.93 10.81
C PRO A 94 2.36 -13.37 9.44
N ALA A 95 3.35 -14.25 9.44
CA ALA A 95 3.73 -14.98 8.24
C ALA A 95 2.62 -16.00 7.91
N ILE A 96 2.15 -16.01 6.68
CA ILE A 96 1.14 -16.95 6.18
C ILE A 96 1.86 -17.96 5.27
N GLY A 97 1.84 -19.23 5.65
CA GLY A 97 2.47 -20.31 4.86
C GLY A 97 1.63 -20.77 3.68
N GLY A 98 0.35 -20.40 3.65
CA GLY A 98 -0.61 -20.69 2.59
C GLY A 98 -2.04 -20.48 3.05
N CYS A 99 -3.01 -20.72 2.17
CA CYS A 99 -4.44 -20.64 2.49
C CYS A 99 -5.12 -21.99 2.31
N GLN A 100 -6.20 -22.21 3.06
CA GLN A 100 -7.08 -23.37 2.94
C GLN A 100 -8.53 -23.00 3.22
N CYS A 101 -9.44 -23.78 2.65
CA CYS A 101 -10.86 -23.70 2.90
C CYS A 101 -11.25 -24.65 4.05
N VAL A 102 -11.59 -24.09 5.21
CA VAL A 102 -11.99 -24.84 6.40
C VAL A 102 -13.42 -24.46 6.75
N ALA A 103 -14.32 -25.45 6.77
CA ALA A 103 -15.73 -25.23 7.07
C ALA A 103 -16.39 -24.12 6.21
N GLY A 104 -16.03 -24.06 4.92
CA GLY A 104 -16.53 -23.07 3.98
C GLY A 104 -15.95 -21.66 4.16
N GLN A 105 -14.87 -21.52 4.94
CA GLN A 105 -14.18 -20.25 5.20
C GLN A 105 -12.69 -20.35 4.88
N CYS A 106 -12.15 -19.36 4.18
CA CYS A 106 -10.73 -19.21 3.94
C CYS A 106 -10.01 -18.92 5.25
N SER A 107 -8.99 -19.72 5.54
CA SER A 107 -8.18 -19.63 6.74
C SER A 107 -6.70 -19.81 6.40
N ALA A 108 -5.83 -19.21 7.22
CA ALA A 108 -4.40 -19.31 7.05
C ALA A 108 -3.89 -20.69 7.47
N LYS A 109 -3.01 -21.27 6.65
CA LYS A 109 -2.09 -22.31 7.09
C LYS A 109 -0.99 -21.63 7.89
N GLY A 110 -0.91 -21.95 9.18
CA GLY A 110 0.18 -21.47 10.03
C GLY A 110 1.53 -21.86 9.43
N VAL A 111 2.51 -20.96 9.54
CA VAL A 111 3.91 -21.36 9.45
C VAL A 111 4.22 -22.05 10.78
N GLN A 112 4.67 -23.30 10.76
CA GLN A 112 5.12 -24.00 11.97
C GLN A 112 6.21 -23.14 12.62
N ALA A 113 5.87 -22.44 13.71
CA ALA A 113 6.77 -21.51 14.41
C ALA A 113 7.89 -22.26 15.16
N ASP A 114 7.67 -23.54 15.37
CA ASP A 114 8.46 -24.54 16.07
C ASP A 114 9.66 -25.06 15.27
N THR A 115 9.74 -24.82 13.96
CA THR A 115 10.97 -25.11 13.19
C THR A 115 12.00 -23.98 13.21
N LEU A 116 11.65 -22.79 13.72
CA LEU A 116 12.57 -21.64 13.82
C LEU A 116 13.11 -21.42 15.24
N ARG A 117 12.61 -22.20 16.22
CA ARG A 117 13.09 -22.18 17.60
C ARG A 117 13.93 -23.44 17.81
N ASP A 118 15.26 -23.30 17.78
CA ASP A 118 16.11 -24.36 18.33
C ASP A 118 15.67 -24.63 19.78
N PRO A 119 15.48 -25.90 20.18
CA PRO A 119 15.23 -26.23 21.58
C PRO A 119 16.43 -25.77 22.39
N GLN A 120 16.29 -24.69 23.19
CA GLN A 120 17.31 -24.33 24.17
C GLN A 120 17.41 -25.50 25.16
N PRO A 121 18.58 -26.14 25.32
CA PRO A 121 18.79 -27.10 26.39
C PRO A 121 18.48 -26.41 27.71
N ALA A 122 17.68 -27.05 28.57
CA ALA A 122 17.44 -26.53 29.91
C ALA A 122 18.79 -26.41 30.64
N GLU A 123 19.25 -25.19 30.90
CA GLU A 123 20.41 -24.99 31.76
C GLU A 123 20.09 -25.52 33.17
N PRO A 124 20.95 -26.37 33.76
CA PRO A 124 20.75 -26.82 35.12
C PRO A 124 20.86 -25.64 36.08
N VAL A 125 19.79 -25.35 36.81
CA VAL A 125 19.82 -24.42 37.94
C VAL A 125 20.77 -25.03 38.98
N ARG A 126 21.93 -24.40 39.21
CA ARG A 126 22.83 -24.67 40.34
C ARG A 126 22.87 -23.46 41.25
#